data_AF-A0A4P5VKW2-F1
#
_entry.id   AF-A0A4P5VKW2-F1
#
_cell.length_a   1.000
_cell.length_b   1.000
_cell.length_c   1.000
_cell.angle_alpha   90.00
_cell.angle_beta   90.00
_cell.angle_gamma   90.00
#
_symmetry.space_group_name_H-M   'P 1'
#
loop_
_entity.id
_entity.type
_entity.pdbx_description
1 polymer ?
#
loop_
_entity_poly.entity_id
_entity_poly.type
_entity_poly.pdbx_seq_one_letter_code
_entity_poly.pdbx_strand_id
1 'polypeptide(L)'
;MLSLTLGLEAILLARTLVLIAMIPPLVEMLPGAMSFTRPAPTQRTQRPSGHDIALSLGSSWIFALAGAVVIQADGLGLTRLIHEPGSPWWLAPLEFVAVLLLQDTLFYGLHRLMHHRLCYRWLHQGHHHSRHPTGWTAFAFDAGEGLLQAGFLVGVVFLIPLQSATLLALLLTMSAWAVVNHLDPVQQSGAPRSEWLGRWLIGPTHHGLHHLRPGRNYGLYFTFWDRICGTVEPSA
;
A
#
# COMPACT_ATOMS: atom_id res chain seq x y z
N MET A 1 18.32 -17.49 -8.81
CA MET A 1 16.86 -17.42 -8.56
C MET A 1 16.48 -17.82 -7.13
N LEU A 2 16.42 -19.10 -6.75
CA LEU A 2 15.86 -19.52 -5.44
C LEU A 2 16.51 -18.87 -4.22
N SER A 3 17.84 -18.84 -4.12
CA SER A 3 18.53 -18.23 -2.98
C SER A 3 18.27 -16.73 -2.85
N LEU A 4 18.15 -16.02 -3.98
CA LEU A 4 17.81 -14.60 -4.01
C LEU A 4 16.38 -14.37 -3.54
N THR A 5 15.43 -15.18 -4.01
CA THR A 5 14.02 -15.11 -3.57
C THR A 5 13.90 -15.37 -2.07
N LEU A 6 14.60 -16.37 -1.52
CA LEU A 6 14.63 -16.62 -0.08
C LEU A 6 15.21 -15.45 0.73
N GLY A 7 16.27 -14.81 0.22
CA GLY A 7 16.83 -13.61 0.85
C GLY A 7 15.86 -12.44 0.85
N LEU A 8 15.18 -12.19 -0.28
CA LEU A 8 14.17 -11.13 -0.38
C LEU A 8 12.95 -11.42 0.51
N GLU A 9 12.53 -12.67 0.60
CA GLU A 9 11.44 -13.07 1.50
C GLU A 9 11.80 -12.73 2.95
N ALA A 10 13.00 -13.08 3.40
CA ALA A 10 13.46 -12.72 4.75
C ALA A 10 13.45 -11.19 4.98
N ILE A 11 13.88 -10.41 3.98
CA ILE A 11 13.85 -8.94 4.04
C ILE A 11 12.41 -8.42 4.12
N LEU A 12 11.49 -8.94 3.30
CA LEU A 12 10.09 -8.51 3.28
C LEU A 12 9.39 -8.84 4.60
N LEU A 13 9.64 -10.02 5.17
CA LEU A 13 9.11 -10.40 6.47
C LEU A 13 9.64 -9.51 7.59
N ALA A 14 10.96 -9.27 7.62
CA ALA A 14 11.56 -8.36 8.59
C ALA A 14 11.00 -6.93 8.45
N ARG A 15 10.91 -6.42 7.22
CA ARG A 15 10.30 -5.13 6.90
C ARG A 15 8.85 -5.06 7.41
N THR A 16 8.04 -6.07 7.11
CA THR A 16 6.64 -6.11 7.58
C THR A 16 6.56 -6.01 9.10
N LEU A 17 7.35 -6.78 9.84
CA LEU A 17 7.38 -6.73 11.31
C LEU A 17 7.82 -5.34 11.83
N VAL A 18 8.87 -4.76 11.25
CA VAL A 18 9.35 -3.42 11.62
C VAL A 18 8.28 -2.36 11.37
N LEU A 19 7.63 -2.37 10.20
CA LEU A 19 6.60 -1.39 9.87
C LEU A 19 5.37 -1.51 10.77
N ILE A 20 4.91 -2.73 11.03
CA ILE A 20 3.78 -2.97 11.96
C ILE A 20 4.12 -2.49 13.37
N ALA A 21 5.36 -2.65 13.82
CA ALA A 21 5.78 -2.23 15.16
C ALA A 21 6.00 -0.70 15.27
N MET A 22 6.58 -0.07 14.25
CA MET A 22 7.08 1.31 14.33
C MET A 22 6.10 2.36 13.82
N ILE A 23 5.26 2.05 12.82
CA ILE A 23 4.36 3.05 12.22
C ILE A 23 3.25 3.50 13.19
N PRO A 24 2.52 2.62 13.91
CA PRO A 24 1.47 3.07 14.82
C PRO A 24 1.95 4.13 15.84
N PRO A 25 3.02 3.90 16.64
CA PRO A 25 3.47 4.91 17.59
C PRO A 25 4.03 6.17 16.92
N LEU A 26 4.65 6.05 15.74
CA LEU A 26 5.14 7.22 15.00
C LEU A 26 3.98 8.14 14.56
N VAL A 27 2.87 7.57 14.07
CA VAL A 27 1.68 8.33 13.69
C VAL A 27 1.05 9.02 14.90
N GLU A 28 1.00 8.35 16.05
CA GLU A 28 0.51 8.96 17.31
C GLU A 28 1.37 10.14 17.78
N MET A 29 2.68 10.11 17.52
CA MET A 29 3.62 11.18 17.88
C MET A 29 3.59 12.39 16.94
N LEU A 30 2.99 12.28 15.75
CA LEU A 30 2.96 13.36 14.76
C LEU A 30 1.74 14.28 15.00
N PRO A 31 1.93 15.52 15.52
CA PRO A 31 0.83 16.43 15.72
C PRO A 31 0.20 16.83 14.37
N GLY A 32 -1.10 16.56 14.20
CA GLY A 32 -1.84 16.96 12.99
C GLY A 32 -1.76 15.96 11.82
N ALA A 33 -1.04 14.85 11.95
CA ALA A 33 -0.95 13.87 10.88
C ALA A 33 -2.13 12.91 10.94
N MET A 34 -3.07 13.14 10.03
CA MET A 34 -4.07 12.17 9.59
C MET A 34 -5.14 11.86 10.66
N SER A 35 -6.06 12.81 10.80
CA SER A 35 -7.29 12.58 11.56
C SER A 35 -8.35 11.88 10.74
N PHE A 36 -9.02 10.95 11.38
CA PHE A 36 -9.91 10.00 10.77
C PHE A 36 -11.22 10.01 11.58
N THR A 37 -12.35 10.24 10.90
CA THR A 37 -13.65 10.39 11.56
C THR A 37 -13.98 9.17 12.42
N ARG A 38 -14.68 9.41 13.52
CA ARG A 38 -15.00 8.40 14.54
C ARG A 38 -16.09 7.44 14.05
N PRO A 39 -15.85 6.12 13.95
CA PRO A 39 -16.92 5.13 13.99
C PRO A 39 -17.45 5.01 15.43
N ALA A 40 -18.71 4.58 15.60
CA ALA A 40 -19.34 4.38 16.90
C ALA A 40 -18.51 3.47 17.86
N PRO A 41 -18.67 3.60 19.20
CA PRO A 41 -17.67 3.23 20.21
C PRO A 41 -17.43 1.72 20.47
N THR A 42 -17.76 0.82 19.54
CA THR A 42 -17.81 -0.62 19.85
C THR A 42 -16.56 -1.42 19.49
N GLN A 43 -15.48 -0.79 19.02
CA GLN A 43 -14.33 -1.55 18.51
C GLN A 43 -13.28 -1.81 19.60
N ARG A 44 -13.31 -3.06 20.08
CA ARG A 44 -12.29 -3.68 20.93
C ARG A 44 -10.96 -3.73 20.17
N THR A 45 -9.83 -3.58 20.87
CA THR A 45 -8.48 -3.71 20.27
C THR A 45 -8.39 -4.99 19.44
N GLN A 46 -8.12 -4.83 18.15
CA GLN A 46 -8.19 -5.89 17.15
C GLN A 46 -6.91 -6.74 17.19
N ARG A 47 -7.05 -8.05 17.34
CA ARG A 47 -5.93 -8.99 17.16
C ARG A 47 -5.86 -9.41 15.70
N PRO A 48 -4.65 -9.63 15.15
CA PRO A 48 -4.52 -10.11 13.79
C PRO A 48 -5.19 -11.49 13.63
N SER A 49 -5.93 -11.65 12.53
CA SER A 49 -6.53 -12.93 12.19
C SER A 49 -5.46 -13.90 11.67
N GLY A 50 -5.61 -15.20 11.94
CA GLY A 50 -4.71 -16.21 11.36
C GLY A 50 -4.77 -16.24 9.83
N HIS A 51 -5.93 -15.87 9.26
CA HIS A 51 -6.13 -15.70 7.83
C HIS A 51 -5.24 -14.59 7.25
N ASP A 52 -5.23 -13.41 7.87
CA ASP A 52 -4.45 -12.26 7.39
C ASP A 52 -2.95 -12.52 7.48
N ILE A 53 -2.51 -13.19 8.55
CA ILE A 53 -1.11 -13.62 8.69
C ILE A 53 -0.75 -14.60 7.57
N ALA A 54 -1.55 -15.65 7.35
CA ALA A 54 -1.29 -16.63 6.30
C ALA A 54 -1.26 -15.99 4.91
N LEU A 55 -2.20 -15.08 4.64
CA LEU A 55 -2.28 -14.38 3.37
C LEU A 55 -1.11 -13.39 3.17
N SER A 56 -0.67 -12.72 4.24
CA SER A 56 0.53 -11.87 4.22
C SER A 56 1.81 -12.65 3.93
N LEU A 57 1.95 -13.84 4.50
CA LEU A 57 3.07 -14.74 4.23
C LEU A 57 3.00 -15.30 2.80
N GLY A 58 1.79 -15.58 2.29
CA GLY A 58 1.60 -16.03 0.91
C GLY A 58 1.91 -14.93 -0.11
N SER A 59 1.47 -13.70 0.16
CA SER A 59 1.69 -12.57 -0.73
C SER A 59 3.14 -12.10 -0.73
N SER A 60 3.84 -12.15 0.41
CA SER A 60 5.27 -11.78 0.48
C SER A 60 6.11 -12.59 -0.48
N TRP A 61 5.83 -13.89 -0.63
CA TRP A 61 6.48 -14.75 -1.61
C TRP A 61 6.30 -14.29 -3.06
N ILE A 62 5.11 -13.78 -3.42
CA ILE A 62 4.84 -13.22 -4.75
C ILE A 62 5.73 -11.99 -4.99
N PHE A 63 5.79 -11.08 -4.03
CA PHE A 63 6.65 -9.89 -4.11
C PHE A 63 8.14 -10.24 -4.09
N ALA A 64 8.56 -11.23 -3.30
CA ALA A 64 9.94 -11.71 -3.26
C ALA A 64 10.36 -12.30 -4.61
N LEU A 65 9.48 -13.07 -5.24
CA LEU A 65 9.73 -13.63 -6.56
C LEU A 65 9.81 -12.52 -7.63
N ALA A 66 8.85 -11.59 -7.62
CA ALA A 66 8.86 -10.45 -8.55
C ALA A 66 10.13 -9.59 -8.38
N GLY A 67 10.53 -9.31 -7.13
CA GLY A 67 11.78 -8.61 -6.83
C GLY A 67 13.01 -9.37 -7.32
N ALA A 68 13.06 -10.70 -7.14
CA ALA A 68 14.17 -11.52 -7.63
C ALA A 68 14.26 -11.50 -9.17
N VAL A 69 13.12 -11.48 -9.87
CA VAL A 69 13.07 -11.33 -11.32
C VAL A 69 13.59 -9.96 -11.73
N VAL A 70 13.14 -8.87 -11.08
CA VAL A 70 13.61 -7.51 -11.37
C VAL A 70 15.11 -7.38 -11.15
N ILE A 71 15.66 -7.86 -10.03
CA ILE A 71 17.10 -7.78 -9.74
C ILE A 71 17.93 -8.54 -10.77
N GLN A 72 17.48 -9.73 -11.20
CA GLN A 72 18.21 -10.47 -12.23
C GLN A 72 18.08 -9.81 -13.61
N ALA A 73 16.91 -9.30 -13.97
CA ALA A 73 16.72 -8.57 -15.21
C ALA A 73 17.57 -7.31 -15.26
N ASP A 74 17.71 -6.61 -14.14
CA ASP A 74 18.56 -5.44 -13.97
C ASP A 74 20.05 -5.78 -14.14
N GLY A 75 20.51 -6.86 -13.52
CA GLY A 75 21.88 -7.37 -13.72
C GLY A 75 22.18 -7.82 -15.16
N LEU A 76 21.16 -8.09 -15.96
CA LEU A 76 21.26 -8.38 -17.40
C LEU A 76 21.09 -7.13 -18.29
N GLY A 77 20.85 -5.95 -17.70
CA GLY A 77 20.62 -4.71 -18.43
C GLY A 77 19.27 -4.64 -19.16
N LEU A 78 18.28 -5.43 -18.74
CA LEU A 78 16.94 -5.48 -19.37
C LEU A 78 15.97 -4.44 -18.79
N THR A 79 16.24 -3.92 -17.60
CA THR A 79 15.46 -2.86 -16.96
C THR A 79 15.87 -1.48 -17.49
N ARG A 80 15.11 -0.46 -17.10
CA ARG A 80 15.39 0.96 -17.35
C ARG A 80 15.93 1.67 -16.11
N LEU A 81 16.47 0.93 -15.14
CA LEU A 81 16.99 1.52 -13.92
C LEU A 81 18.33 2.23 -14.19
N ILE A 82 18.46 3.42 -13.62
CA ILE A 82 19.64 4.27 -13.74
C ILE A 82 20.40 4.18 -12.42
N HIS A 83 21.59 3.57 -12.48
CA HIS A 83 22.48 3.37 -11.34
C HIS A 83 23.67 4.35 -11.33
N GLU A 84 23.84 5.14 -12.38
CA GLU A 84 25.07 5.94 -12.60
C GLU A 84 25.25 7.07 -11.58
N PRO A 85 26.41 7.13 -10.90
CA PRO A 85 26.81 8.29 -10.11
C PRO A 85 26.95 9.51 -11.01
N GLY A 86 26.14 10.55 -10.78
CA GLY A 86 26.14 11.78 -11.58
C GLY A 86 24.87 12.01 -12.41
N SER A 87 23.93 11.05 -12.42
CA SER A 87 22.56 11.31 -12.89
C SER A 87 21.99 12.53 -12.18
N PRO A 88 21.24 13.42 -12.86
CA PRO A 88 20.75 14.65 -12.25
C PRO A 88 19.84 14.34 -11.05
N TRP A 89 20.35 14.55 -9.84
CA TRP A 89 19.68 14.18 -8.58
C TRP A 89 18.31 14.87 -8.42
N TRP A 90 18.10 16.01 -9.07
CA TRP A 90 16.84 16.74 -9.06
C TRP A 90 15.73 16.07 -9.88
N LEU A 91 16.06 15.08 -10.72
CA LEU A 91 15.07 14.26 -11.41
C LEU A 91 14.40 13.27 -10.46
N ALA A 92 15.11 12.77 -9.43
CA ALA A 92 14.58 11.74 -8.53
C ALA A 92 13.25 12.14 -7.86
N PRO A 93 13.09 13.37 -7.33
CA PRO A 93 11.80 13.82 -6.81
C PRO A 93 10.69 13.92 -7.87
N LEU A 94 11.01 14.31 -9.10
CA LEU A 94 10.03 14.40 -10.20
C LEU A 94 9.56 13.01 -10.63
N GLU A 95 10.50 12.09 -10.80
CA GLU A 95 10.23 10.67 -11.07
C GLU A 95 9.38 10.07 -9.95
N PHE A 96 9.74 10.32 -8.69
CA PHE A 96 9.00 9.85 -7.52
C PHE A 96 7.54 10.30 -7.59
N VAL A 97 7.29 11.60 -7.75
CA VAL A 97 5.94 12.15 -7.83
C VAL A 97 5.18 11.58 -9.04
N ALA A 98 5.82 11.50 -10.19
CA ALA A 98 5.18 10.98 -11.40
C ALA A 98 4.75 9.51 -11.25
N VAL A 99 5.63 8.65 -10.72
CA VAL A 99 5.32 7.23 -10.52
C VAL A 99 4.32 7.06 -9.37
N LEU A 100 4.38 7.87 -8.32
CA LEU A 100 3.41 7.84 -7.22
C LEU A 100 1.99 8.18 -7.72
N LEU A 101 1.85 9.21 -8.56
CA LEU A 101 0.56 9.57 -9.17
C LEU A 101 0.07 8.51 -10.16
N LEU A 102 0.99 7.91 -10.93
CA LEU A 102 0.67 6.79 -11.82
C LEU A 102 0.16 5.59 -11.01
N GLN A 103 0.82 5.26 -9.91
CA GLN A 103 0.40 4.19 -9.01
C GLN A 103 -0.98 4.48 -8.42
N ASP A 104 -1.21 5.68 -7.89
CA ASP A 104 -2.50 6.06 -7.30
C ASP A 104 -3.64 5.89 -8.32
N THR A 105 -3.40 6.31 -9.57
CA THR A 105 -4.35 6.20 -10.68
C THR A 105 -4.67 4.75 -11.03
N LEU A 106 -3.63 3.93 -11.24
CA LEU A 106 -3.82 2.53 -11.60
C LEU A 106 -4.40 1.71 -10.44
N PHE A 107 -3.97 1.98 -9.21
CA PHE A 107 -4.52 1.37 -8.02
C PHE A 107 -6.01 1.69 -7.90
N TYR A 108 -6.43 2.95 -8.02
CA TYR A 108 -7.86 3.30 -7.94
C TYR A 108 -8.71 2.49 -8.94
N GLY A 109 -8.28 2.43 -10.20
CA GLY A 109 -8.98 1.68 -11.25
C GLY A 109 -9.02 0.18 -10.98
N LEU A 110 -7.87 -0.42 -10.64
CA LEU A 110 -7.75 -1.84 -10.32
C LEU A 110 -8.53 -2.20 -9.07
N HIS A 111 -8.44 -1.41 -8.02
CA HIS A 111 -9.14 -1.62 -6.77
C HIS A 111 -10.66 -1.62 -6.98
N ARG A 112 -11.19 -0.65 -7.73
CA ARG A 112 -12.60 -0.64 -8.12
C ARG A 112 -12.99 -1.85 -8.97
N LEU A 113 -12.13 -2.29 -9.90
CA LEU A 113 -12.35 -3.50 -10.69
C LEU A 113 -12.34 -4.77 -9.81
N MET A 114 -11.45 -4.85 -8.84
CA MET A 114 -11.36 -5.95 -7.89
C MET A 114 -12.63 -6.05 -7.05
N HIS A 115 -13.30 -4.93 -6.74
CA HIS A 115 -14.62 -4.91 -6.12
C HIS A 115 -15.80 -5.26 -7.05
N HIS A 116 -15.56 -5.45 -8.35
CA HIS A 116 -16.59 -5.90 -9.26
C HIS A 116 -16.96 -7.37 -8.97
N ARG A 117 -18.26 -7.70 -9.06
CA ARG A 117 -18.83 -9.02 -8.71
C ARG A 117 -18.15 -10.23 -9.37
N LEU A 118 -17.57 -10.05 -10.57
CA LEU A 118 -16.89 -11.11 -11.31
C LEU A 118 -15.45 -11.35 -10.83
N CYS A 119 -14.85 -10.35 -10.18
CA CYS A 119 -13.44 -10.32 -9.81
C CYS A 119 -13.24 -10.53 -8.32
N TYR A 120 -14.14 -9.99 -7.49
CA TYR A 120 -13.99 -9.90 -6.02
C TYR A 120 -13.57 -11.20 -5.35
N ARG A 121 -14.26 -12.30 -5.67
CA ARG A 121 -13.97 -13.62 -5.09
C ARG A 121 -12.53 -14.10 -5.32
N TRP A 122 -11.92 -13.68 -6.42
CA TRP A 122 -10.60 -14.15 -6.86
C TRP A 122 -9.48 -13.17 -6.54
N LEU A 123 -9.82 -11.89 -6.43
CA LEU A 123 -8.83 -10.82 -6.35
C LEU A 123 -8.80 -10.11 -5.01
N HIS A 124 -9.87 -10.07 -4.22
CA HIS A 124 -9.89 -9.15 -3.07
C HIS A 124 -10.78 -9.58 -1.89
N GLN A 125 -11.48 -10.71 -2.02
CA GLN A 125 -12.32 -11.23 -0.94
C GLN A 125 -11.51 -11.64 0.29
N GLY A 126 -10.31 -12.22 0.09
CA GLY A 126 -9.43 -12.60 1.18
C GLY A 126 -8.91 -11.37 1.92
N HIS A 127 -8.51 -10.33 1.19
CA HIS A 127 -8.10 -9.05 1.78
C HIS A 127 -9.19 -8.45 2.67
N HIS A 128 -10.45 -8.48 2.21
CA HIS A 128 -11.61 -8.00 2.97
C HIS A 128 -12.16 -8.97 4.02
N HIS A 129 -11.49 -10.11 4.27
CA HIS A 129 -11.93 -11.05 5.30
C HIS A 129 -12.04 -10.36 6.66
N SER A 130 -11.02 -9.57 7.01
CA SER A 130 -11.02 -8.72 8.20
C SER A 130 -11.72 -7.38 7.88
N ARG A 131 -12.93 -7.21 8.45
CA ARG A 131 -13.68 -5.95 8.37
C ARG A 131 -13.04 -4.79 9.13
N HIS A 132 -12.12 -5.11 10.03
CA HIS A 132 -11.38 -4.16 10.82
C HIS A 132 -9.89 -4.47 10.61
N PRO A 133 -9.23 -3.73 9.72
CA PRO A 133 -7.88 -4.05 9.33
C PRO A 133 -6.90 -3.88 10.49
N THR A 134 -5.81 -4.62 10.41
CA THR A 134 -4.63 -4.50 11.27
C THR A 134 -3.40 -4.29 10.40
N GLY A 135 -2.23 -4.04 11.01
CA GLY A 135 -0.97 -3.97 10.26
C GLY A 135 -0.65 -5.24 9.46
N TRP A 136 -1.19 -6.41 9.85
CA TRP A 136 -1.08 -7.63 9.03
C TRP A 136 -2.01 -7.59 7.82
N THR A 137 -3.23 -7.07 7.96
CA THR A 137 -4.16 -6.90 6.85
C THR A 137 -3.58 -6.03 5.72
N ALA A 138 -2.70 -5.07 6.06
CA ALA A 138 -1.98 -4.22 5.11
C ALA A 138 -1.19 -4.97 4.02
N PHE A 139 -0.79 -6.22 4.31
CA PHE A 139 -0.04 -7.07 3.38
C PHE A 139 -0.79 -8.36 3.02
N ALA A 140 -2.00 -8.55 3.54
CA ALA A 140 -2.83 -9.72 3.31
C ALA A 140 -3.54 -9.63 1.94
N PHE A 141 -2.78 -9.76 0.86
CA PHE A 141 -3.31 -9.70 -0.50
C PHE A 141 -3.67 -11.09 -1.02
N ASP A 142 -4.82 -11.20 -1.69
CA ASP A 142 -5.11 -12.38 -2.51
C ASP A 142 -4.04 -12.54 -3.59
N ALA A 143 -3.78 -13.77 -4.03
CA ALA A 143 -2.69 -14.03 -4.99
C ALA A 143 -2.82 -13.21 -6.28
N GLY A 144 -4.04 -13.04 -6.79
CA GLY A 144 -4.30 -12.21 -7.97
C GLY A 144 -4.04 -10.72 -7.73
N GLU A 145 -4.41 -10.19 -6.56
CA GLU A 145 -4.09 -8.82 -6.17
C GLU A 145 -2.59 -8.62 -5.98
N GLY A 146 -1.90 -9.53 -5.29
CA GLY A 146 -0.45 -9.50 -5.13
C GLY A 146 0.28 -9.49 -6.47
N LEU A 147 -0.19 -10.27 -7.45
CA LEU A 147 0.36 -10.27 -8.82
C LEU A 147 0.11 -8.95 -9.55
N LEU A 148 -1.07 -8.35 -9.43
CA LEU A 148 -1.38 -7.05 -10.04
C LEU A 148 -0.52 -5.92 -9.42
N GLN A 149 -0.40 -5.92 -8.10
CA GLN A 149 0.41 -4.96 -7.34
C GLN A 149 1.91 -5.10 -7.66
N ALA A 150 2.43 -6.32 -7.67
CA ALA A 150 3.82 -6.58 -8.08
C ALA A 150 4.04 -6.24 -9.56
N GLY A 151 3.07 -6.58 -10.42
CA GLY A 151 3.08 -6.30 -11.85
C GLY A 151 3.18 -4.81 -12.17
N PHE A 152 2.58 -3.94 -11.36
CA PHE A 152 2.78 -2.49 -11.49
C PHE A 152 4.26 -2.11 -11.37
N LEU A 153 4.93 -2.52 -10.30
CA LEU A 153 6.33 -2.17 -10.07
C LEU A 153 7.25 -2.80 -11.12
N VAL A 154 6.99 -4.06 -11.50
CA VAL A 154 7.70 -4.70 -12.62
C VAL A 154 7.50 -3.89 -13.90
N GLY A 155 6.27 -3.50 -14.24
CA GLY A 155 6.01 -2.67 -15.42
C GLY A 155 6.78 -1.35 -15.39
N VAL A 156 6.80 -0.65 -14.26
CA VAL A 156 7.54 0.61 -14.09
C VAL A 156 9.02 0.43 -14.41
N VAL A 157 9.70 -0.54 -13.80
CA VAL A 157 11.15 -0.69 -13.95
C VAL A 157 11.58 -1.16 -15.35
N PHE A 158 10.69 -1.76 -16.14
CA PHE A 158 10.97 -2.16 -17.53
C PHE A 158 10.61 -1.08 -18.56
N LEU A 159 9.66 -0.19 -18.24
CA LEU A 159 9.12 0.77 -19.20
C LEU A 159 9.62 2.19 -18.98
N ILE A 160 9.91 2.58 -17.74
CA ILE A 160 10.19 3.97 -17.36
C ILE A 160 11.65 4.08 -16.89
N PRO A 161 12.46 4.96 -17.50
CA PRO A 161 13.77 5.31 -16.97
C PRO A 161 13.63 5.89 -15.56
N LEU A 162 14.26 5.24 -14.58
CA LEU A 162 14.04 5.55 -13.17
C LEU A 162 15.35 5.44 -12.40
N GLN A 163 15.68 6.44 -11.57
CA GLN A 163 16.82 6.31 -10.68
C GLN A 163 16.56 5.23 -9.62
N SER A 164 17.58 4.43 -9.32
CA SER A 164 17.46 3.36 -8.32
C SER A 164 17.12 3.91 -6.92
N ALA A 165 17.55 5.14 -6.61
CA ALA A 165 17.14 5.85 -5.41
C ALA A 165 15.64 6.17 -5.40
N THR A 166 15.06 6.56 -6.54
CA THR A 166 13.62 6.77 -6.70
C THR A 166 12.85 5.47 -6.47
N LEU A 167 13.31 4.35 -7.05
CA LEU A 167 12.69 3.04 -6.84
C LEU A 167 12.67 2.66 -5.35
N LEU A 168 13.79 2.86 -4.65
CA LEU A 168 13.87 2.60 -3.21
C LEU A 168 12.90 3.49 -2.42
N ALA A 169 12.85 4.78 -2.72
CA ALA A 169 11.92 5.71 -2.09
C ALA A 169 10.46 5.28 -2.31
N LEU A 170 10.09 4.90 -3.53
CA LEU A 170 8.76 4.37 -3.85
C LEU A 170 8.44 3.11 -3.03
N LEU A 171 9.33 2.12 -2.99
CA LEU A 171 9.14 0.90 -2.22
C LEU A 171 8.91 1.16 -0.73
N LEU A 172 9.65 2.11 -0.15
CA LEU A 172 9.50 2.53 1.24
C LEU A 172 8.15 3.24 1.46
N THR A 173 7.80 4.19 0.58
CA THR A 173 6.53 4.91 0.65
C THR A 173 5.35 3.96 0.48
N MET A 174 5.36 3.06 -0.50
CA MET A 174 4.33 2.04 -0.71
C MET A 174 4.13 1.18 0.54
N SER A 175 5.22 0.67 1.11
CA SER A 175 5.15 -0.21 2.28
C SER A 175 4.65 0.52 3.52
N ALA A 176 5.13 1.75 3.75
CA ALA A 176 4.71 2.55 4.89
C ALA A 176 3.24 2.98 4.76
N TRP A 177 2.84 3.44 3.58
CA TRP A 177 1.47 3.91 3.34
C TRP A 177 0.45 2.78 3.39
N ALA A 178 0.81 1.58 2.94
CA ALA A 178 -0.02 0.38 3.12
C ALA A 178 -0.36 0.17 4.61
N VAL A 179 0.64 0.23 5.50
CA VAL A 179 0.39 0.10 6.94
C VAL A 179 -0.43 1.28 7.46
N VAL A 180 -0.06 2.52 7.12
CA VAL A 180 -0.82 3.72 7.52
C VAL A 180 -2.30 3.53 7.22
N ASN A 181 -2.67 3.22 5.98
CA ASN A 181 -4.06 3.05 5.56
C ASN A 181 -4.83 1.98 6.35
N HIS A 182 -4.15 1.00 6.93
CA HIS A 182 -4.74 -0.13 7.65
C HIS A 182 -4.67 -0.01 9.17
N LEU A 183 -4.16 1.10 9.71
CA LEU A 183 -4.19 1.32 11.15
C LEU A 183 -5.65 1.47 11.64
N ASP A 184 -5.86 1.19 12.92
CA ASP A 184 -7.16 1.34 13.55
C ASP A 184 -7.49 2.84 13.73
N PRO A 185 -8.57 3.36 13.10
CA PRO A 185 -8.96 4.77 13.25
C PRO A 185 -9.28 5.15 14.70
N VAL A 186 -9.75 4.20 15.52
CA VAL A 186 -10.10 4.44 16.92
C VAL A 186 -8.84 4.70 17.76
N GLN A 187 -7.77 3.95 17.51
CA GLN A 187 -6.48 4.14 18.20
C GLN A 187 -5.87 5.51 17.88
N GLN A 188 -6.14 6.05 16.69
CA GLN A 188 -5.66 7.36 16.26
C GLN A 188 -6.52 8.54 16.69
N SER A 189 -7.58 8.32 17.47
CA SER A 189 -8.55 9.36 17.84
C SER A 189 -8.00 10.47 18.76
N GLY A 190 -6.80 10.29 19.33
CA GLY A 190 -6.11 11.27 20.18
C GLY A 190 -5.25 12.30 19.43
N ALA A 191 -4.99 12.12 18.13
CA ALA A 191 -4.14 13.02 17.35
C ALA A 191 -4.87 14.33 16.97
N PRO A 192 -4.17 15.49 16.92
CA PRO A 192 -4.76 16.74 16.45
C PRO A 192 -5.32 16.61 15.03
N ARG A 193 -6.47 17.23 14.76
CA ARG A 193 -7.15 17.10 13.46
C ARG A 193 -6.61 18.06 12.41
N SER A 194 -6.11 17.54 11.29
CA SER A 194 -5.85 18.33 10.10
C SER A 194 -6.97 18.10 9.09
N GLU A 195 -7.95 19.01 9.09
CA GLU A 195 -9.07 18.98 8.14
C GLU A 195 -8.60 19.13 6.69
N TRP A 196 -7.43 19.74 6.47
CA TRP A 196 -6.86 19.89 5.14
C TRP A 196 -6.21 18.59 4.64
N LEU A 197 -5.36 17.95 5.46
CA LEU A 197 -4.73 16.69 5.06
C LEU A 197 -5.75 15.56 4.91
N GLY A 198 -6.68 15.42 5.87
CA GLY A 198 -7.74 14.41 5.79
C GLY A 198 -8.67 14.60 4.59
N ARG A 199 -8.74 15.81 4.02
CA ARG A 199 -9.52 16.06 2.79
C ARG A 199 -8.85 15.48 1.56
N TRP A 200 -7.53 15.50 1.48
CA TRP A 200 -6.78 15.19 0.25
C TRP A 200 -6.06 13.85 0.29
N LEU A 201 -5.70 13.37 1.47
CA LEU A 201 -4.96 12.12 1.66
C LEU A 201 -5.87 11.00 2.15
N ILE A 202 -5.68 9.82 1.58
CA ILE A 202 -6.28 8.58 2.07
C ILE A 202 -5.50 8.13 3.29
N GLY A 203 -6.22 7.67 4.31
CA GLY A 203 -5.60 6.92 5.39
C GLY A 203 -6.62 6.20 6.25
N PRO A 204 -6.29 5.85 7.50
CA PRO A 204 -7.01 4.89 8.34
C PRO A 204 -8.55 4.93 8.28
N THR A 205 -9.22 6.08 8.43
CA THR A 205 -10.69 6.10 8.34
C THR A 205 -11.19 5.85 6.93
N HIS A 206 -10.55 6.42 5.91
CA HIS A 206 -11.03 6.26 4.53
C HIS A 206 -11.05 4.78 4.16
N HIS A 207 -9.93 4.10 4.41
CA HIS A 207 -9.77 2.70 4.08
C HIS A 207 -10.45 1.78 5.10
N GLY A 208 -10.46 2.12 6.39
CA GLY A 208 -11.23 1.40 7.40
C GLY A 208 -12.73 1.39 7.12
N LEU A 209 -13.30 2.54 6.70
CA LEU A 209 -14.70 2.61 6.25
C LEU A 209 -14.93 1.80 4.98
N HIS A 210 -13.96 1.76 4.07
CA HIS A 210 -14.01 0.90 2.89
C HIS A 210 -14.07 -0.60 3.26
N HIS A 211 -13.26 -1.06 4.21
CA HIS A 211 -13.35 -2.45 4.73
C HIS A 211 -14.70 -2.75 5.39
N LEU A 212 -15.29 -1.78 6.09
CA LEU A 212 -16.58 -1.94 6.76
C LEU A 212 -17.76 -1.90 5.79
N ARG A 213 -17.69 -1.05 4.77
CA ARG A 213 -18.75 -0.78 3.79
C ARG A 213 -18.15 -0.68 2.38
N PRO A 214 -17.79 -1.83 1.76
CA PRO A 214 -17.25 -1.84 0.41
C PRO A 214 -18.21 -1.17 -0.58
N GLY A 215 -17.66 -0.43 -1.56
CA GLY A 215 -18.45 0.34 -2.53
C GLY A 215 -18.03 1.80 -2.68
N ARG A 216 -17.17 2.30 -1.79
CA ARG A 216 -16.68 3.68 -1.70
C ARG A 216 -15.23 3.72 -1.25
N ASN A 217 -14.54 4.84 -1.38
CA ASN A 217 -13.13 5.06 -0.96
C ASN A 217 -12.14 4.05 -1.55
N TYR A 218 -11.93 4.10 -2.86
CA TYR A 218 -11.02 3.19 -3.56
C TYR A 218 -9.58 3.72 -3.70
N GLY A 219 -9.32 4.99 -3.37
CA GLY A 219 -8.00 5.61 -3.51
C GLY A 219 -6.91 4.97 -2.64
N LEU A 220 -5.65 5.21 -3.01
CA LEU A 220 -4.47 4.69 -2.29
C LEU A 220 -3.81 5.76 -1.42
N TYR A 221 -3.35 6.83 -2.06
CA TYR A 221 -2.66 7.96 -1.43
C TYR A 221 -3.56 9.18 -1.37
N PHE A 222 -4.31 9.44 -2.45
CA PHE A 222 -5.10 10.66 -2.60
C PHE A 222 -6.60 10.37 -2.76
N THR A 223 -7.43 11.28 -2.23
CA THR A 223 -8.89 11.23 -2.39
C THR A 223 -9.36 11.74 -3.76
N PHE A 224 -8.42 12.17 -4.61
CA PHE A 224 -8.68 12.82 -5.91
C PHE A 224 -9.63 12.00 -6.79
N TRP A 225 -9.32 10.72 -6.99
CA TRP A 225 -10.13 9.84 -7.84
C TRP A 225 -11.49 9.53 -7.22
N ASP A 226 -11.56 9.33 -5.90
CA ASP A 226 -12.84 9.16 -5.22
C ASP A 226 -13.75 10.38 -5.39
N ARG A 227 -13.18 11.59 -5.35
CA ARG A 227 -13.93 12.84 -5.57
C ARG A 227 -14.42 12.95 -7.00
N ILE A 228 -13.55 12.69 -7.98
CA ILE A 228 -13.89 12.77 -9.41
C ILE A 228 -14.97 11.77 -9.78
N CYS A 229 -14.85 10.53 -9.30
CA CYS A 229 -15.76 9.46 -9.63
C CYS A 229 -16.98 9.37 -8.69
N GLY A 230 -17.09 10.26 -7.71
CA GLY A 230 -18.22 10.31 -6.78
C GLY A 230 -18.28 9.13 -5.80
N THR A 231 -17.14 8.52 -5.48
CA THR A 231 -17.02 7.35 -4.60
C THR A 231 -16.55 7.68 -3.18
N VAL A 232 -16.46 8.96 -2.79
CA VAL A 232 -16.16 9.35 -1.40
C VAL A 232 -17.29 8.87 -0.46
N GLU A 233 -16.92 8.21 0.64
CA GLU A 233 -17.82 7.94 1.77
C GLU A 233 -18.10 9.24 2.53
N PRO A 234 -19.36 9.69 2.68
CA PRO A 234 -19.67 10.96 3.34
C PRO A 234 -19.19 11.05 4.79
N SER A 235 -19.04 9.89 5.45
CA SER A 235 -18.54 9.84 6.82
C SER A 235 -17.02 9.72 6.91
N ALA A 236 -16.25 9.79 5.82
CA ALA A 236 -14.79 9.67 5.83
C ALA A 236 -14.07 10.97 6.20
#